data_AF-A0A6I4I9A2-F1
#
_entry.id   AF-A0A6I4I9A2-F1
#
_cell.length_a   1.000
_cell.length_b   1.000
_cell.length_c   1.000
_cell.angle_alpha   90.00
_cell.angle_beta   90.00
_cell.angle_gamma   90.00
#
_symmetry.space_group_name_H-M   'P 1'
#
loop_
_entity.id
_entity.type
_entity.pdbx_description
1 polymer ?
#
loop_
_entity_poly.entity_id
_entity_poly.type
_entity_poly.pdbx_seq_one_letter_code
_entity_poly.pdbx_strand_id
1 'polypeptide(L)'
;MKKESAKLLIKEARKAAKKDIEATLINELNEMTSKLSQSSKKLDKKIQKGAKQLAKELARNLTISKESLASKPAAEEVAVPSAS
;
A
#
# COMPACT_ATOMS: atom_id res chain seq x y z
N MET A 1 2.67 0.96 28.27
CA MET A 1 2.94 2.21 27.50
C MET A 1 3.73 1.95 26.21
N LYS A 2 5.07 2.04 26.17
CA LYS A 2 5.86 2.03 24.89
C LYS A 2 5.70 0.78 24.00
N LYS A 3 5.52 -0.41 24.59
CA LYS A 3 5.36 -1.68 23.84
C LYS A 3 3.99 -1.81 23.17
N GLU A 4 2.95 -1.19 23.70
CA GLU A 4 1.60 -1.26 23.12
C GLU A 4 1.46 -0.31 21.94
N SER A 5 2.03 0.90 22.05
CA SER A 5 2.13 1.86 20.94
C SER A 5 2.85 1.25 19.74
N ALA A 6 3.96 0.53 19.96
CA ALA A 6 4.70 -0.13 18.88
C ALA A 6 3.87 -1.23 18.17
N LYS A 7 3.06 -1.99 18.90
CA LYS A 7 2.18 -3.02 18.31
C LYS A 7 1.07 -2.40 17.45
N LEU A 8 0.51 -1.28 17.92
CA LEU A 8 -0.50 -0.53 17.17
C LEU A 8 0.09 0.04 15.87
N LEU A 9 1.28 0.66 15.94
CA LEU A 9 1.98 1.18 14.75
C LEU A 9 2.27 0.08 13.72
N ILE A 10 2.74 -1.10 14.15
CA ILE A 10 2.95 -2.26 13.26
C ILE A 10 1.64 -2.68 12.60
N LYS A 11 0.54 -2.73 13.35
CA LYS A 11 -0.77 -3.13 12.83
C LYS A 11 -1.30 -2.13 11.80
N GLU A 12 -1.11 -0.84 12.05
CA GLU A 12 -1.48 0.22 11.10
C GLU A 12 -0.63 0.18 9.84
N ALA A 13 0.69 0.01 9.98
CA ALA A 13 1.59 -0.13 8.84
C ALA A 13 1.24 -1.36 7.98
N ARG A 14 0.93 -2.52 8.58
CA ARG A 14 0.44 -3.70 7.84
C ARG A 14 -0.85 -3.42 7.10
N LYS A 15 -1.78 -2.67 7.73
CA LYS A 15 -3.06 -2.31 7.13
C LYS A 15 -2.88 -1.34 5.95
N ALA A 16 -1.97 -0.38 6.08
CA ALA A 16 -1.60 0.55 5.04
C ALA A 16 -0.94 -0.18 3.86
N ALA A 17 0.11 -0.96 4.12
CA ALA A 17 0.80 -1.76 3.09
C ALA A 17 -0.16 -2.70 2.36
N LYS A 18 -1.09 -3.35 3.08
CA LYS A 18 -2.12 -4.19 2.46
C LYS A 18 -2.94 -3.41 1.43
N LYS A 19 -3.44 -2.23 1.81
CA LYS A 19 -4.29 -1.41 0.92
C LYS A 19 -3.49 -0.91 -0.27
N ASP A 20 -2.26 -0.50 -0.04
CA ASP A 20 -1.36 0.03 -1.06
C ASP A 20 -1.05 -1.05 -2.10
N ILE A 21 -0.62 -2.23 -1.66
CA ILE A 21 -0.40 -3.40 -2.53
C ILE A 21 -1.67 -3.77 -3.30
N GLU A 22 -2.83 -3.81 -2.65
CA GLU A 22 -4.12 -4.11 -3.31
C GLU A 22 -4.43 -3.09 -4.42
N ALA A 23 -4.28 -1.79 -4.15
CA ALA A 23 -4.54 -0.73 -5.11
C ALA A 23 -3.56 -0.75 -6.28
N THR A 24 -2.26 -0.91 -5.99
CA THR A 24 -1.20 -0.96 -7.01
C THR A 24 -1.40 -2.15 -7.95
N LEU A 25 -1.66 -3.34 -7.40
CA LEU A 25 -1.92 -4.54 -8.21
C LEU A 25 -3.15 -4.36 -9.11
N ILE A 26 -4.23 -3.77 -8.59
CA ILE A 26 -5.44 -3.50 -9.38
C ILE A 26 -5.12 -2.53 -10.51
N ASN A 27 -4.43 -1.43 -10.21
CA ASN A 27 -4.11 -0.40 -11.20
C ASN A 27 -3.20 -0.93 -12.30
N GLU A 28 -2.08 -1.58 -11.95
CA GLU A 28 -1.12 -2.09 -12.94
C GLU A 28 -1.75 -3.16 -13.85
N LEU A 29 -2.52 -4.10 -13.27
CA LEU A 29 -3.17 -5.15 -14.06
C LEU A 29 -4.28 -4.59 -14.94
N ASN A 30 -5.05 -3.61 -14.47
CA ASN A 30 -6.06 -2.94 -15.29
C ASN A 30 -5.42 -2.13 -16.42
N GLU A 31 -4.30 -1.46 -16.15
CA GLU A 31 -3.57 -0.68 -17.15
C GLU A 31 -2.98 -1.60 -18.24
N MET A 32 -2.31 -2.69 -17.84
CA MET A 32 -1.77 -3.68 -18.78
C MET A 32 -2.87 -4.34 -19.62
N THR A 33 -3.99 -4.70 -18.98
CA THR A 33 -5.09 -5.35 -19.71
C THR A 33 -5.79 -4.41 -20.66
N SER A 34 -5.97 -3.14 -20.28
CA SER A 34 -6.54 -2.10 -21.16
C SER A 34 -5.65 -1.80 -22.38
N LYS A 35 -4.32 -1.97 -22.24
CA LYS A 35 -3.37 -1.84 -23.36
C LYS A 35 -3.41 -3.06 -24.30
N LEU A 36 -3.69 -4.25 -23.79
CA LEU A 36 -3.71 -5.50 -24.57
C LEU A 36 -5.06 -5.77 -25.25
N SER A 37 -6.19 -5.38 -24.64
CA SER A 37 -7.52 -5.51 -25.23
C SER A 37 -8.56 -4.65 -24.49
N GLN A 38 -9.81 -4.66 -24.95
CA GLN A 38 -10.89 -4.06 -24.16
C GLN A 38 -11.06 -4.85 -22.86
N SER A 39 -10.83 -4.18 -21.73
CA SER A 39 -11.12 -4.72 -20.41
C SER A 39 -12.58 -5.17 -20.35
N SER A 40 -12.81 -6.34 -19.76
CA SER A 40 -14.16 -6.87 -19.58
C SER A 40 -14.49 -6.91 -18.09
N LYS A 41 -15.76 -6.64 -17.74
CA LYS A 41 -16.23 -6.73 -16.34
C LYS A 41 -15.87 -8.05 -15.63
N LYS A 42 -15.74 -9.15 -16.38
CA LYS A 42 -15.31 -10.45 -15.83
C LYS A 42 -13.83 -10.43 -15.44
N LEU A 43 -13.00 -9.81 -16.27
CA LEU A 43 -11.57 -9.69 -16.06
C LEU A 43 -11.28 -8.72 -14.89
N ASP A 44 -11.94 -7.57 -14.84
CA ASP A 44 -11.80 -6.61 -13.73
C ASP A 44 -12.14 -7.25 -12.38
N LYS A 45 -13.23 -8.03 -12.33
CA LYS A 45 -13.62 -8.78 -11.12
C LYS A 45 -12.59 -9.83 -10.73
N LYS A 46 -11.91 -10.48 -11.69
CA LYS A 46 -10.83 -11.43 -11.40
C LYS A 46 -9.61 -10.72 -10.84
N ILE A 47 -9.21 -9.59 -11.44
CA ILE A 47 -8.11 -8.75 -10.97
C ILE A 47 -8.38 -8.30 -9.52
N GLN A 48 -9.56 -7.72 -9.25
CA GLN A 48 -9.92 -7.26 -7.91
C GLN A 48 -9.88 -8.39 -6.87
N LYS A 49 -10.44 -9.56 -7.19
CA LYS A 49 -10.43 -10.70 -6.25
C LYS A 49 -9.01 -11.23 -6.01
N GLY A 50 -8.22 -11.39 -7.07
CA GLY A 50 -6.83 -11.86 -6.99
C GLY A 50 -5.94 -10.90 -6.22
N ALA A 51 -5.98 -9.61 -6.55
CA ALA A 51 -5.22 -8.57 -5.86
C ALA A 51 -5.55 -8.53 -4.36
N LYS A 52 -6.84 -8.60 -4.00
CA LYS A 52 -7.27 -8.63 -2.60
C LYS A 52 -6.78 -9.86 -1.83
N GLN A 53 -6.77 -11.03 -2.47
CA GLN A 53 -6.26 -12.26 -1.86
C GLN A 53 -4.75 -12.17 -1.66
N LEU A 54 -4.01 -11.77 -2.68
CA LEU A 54 -2.56 -11.65 -2.64
C LEU A 54 -2.12 -10.61 -1.61
N ALA A 55 -2.72 -9.42 -1.61
CA ALA A 55 -2.43 -8.39 -0.61
C ALA A 55 -2.67 -8.86 0.82
N LYS A 56 -3.70 -9.68 1.06
CA LYS A 56 -3.98 -10.28 2.37
C LYS A 56 -2.90 -11.29 2.78
N GLU A 57 -2.41 -12.09 1.85
CA GLU A 57 -1.36 -13.08 2.11
C GLU A 57 -0.01 -12.39 2.38
N LEU A 58 0.34 -11.39 1.57
CA LEU A 58 1.53 -10.57 1.77
C LEU A 58 1.47 -9.86 3.13
N ALA A 59 0.36 -9.21 3.48
CA ALA A 59 0.23 -8.52 4.77
C ALA A 59 0.32 -9.45 6.00
N ARG A 60 0.06 -10.75 5.83
CA ARG A 60 0.22 -11.76 6.90
C ARG A 60 1.68 -12.18 7.05
N ASN A 61 2.37 -12.38 5.94
CA ASN A 61 3.74 -12.88 5.90
C ASN A 61 4.81 -11.78 5.97
N LEU A 62 4.45 -10.51 5.75
CA LEU A 62 5.36 -9.38 5.87
C LEU A 62 5.74 -9.17 7.35
N THR A 63 7.02 -9.38 7.64
CA THR A 63 7.65 -9.00 8.89
C THR A 63 7.99 -7.51 8.83
N ILE A 64 7.22 -6.69 9.55
CA ILE A 64 7.51 -5.26 9.69
C ILE A 64 8.44 -5.09 10.89
N SER A 65 9.71 -4.79 10.62
CA SER A 65 10.71 -4.45 11.64
C SER A 65 10.38 -3.08 12.25
N LYS A 66 10.64 -2.94 13.56
CA LYS A 66 10.41 -1.66 14.26
C LYS A 66 11.29 -0.53 13.72
N GLU A 67 12.47 -0.85 13.20
CA GLU A 67 13.35 0.11 12.53
C GLU A 67 12.72 0.67 11.25
N SER A 68 11.98 -0.14 10.50
CA SER A 68 11.24 0.32 9.31
C SER A 68 10.10 1.30 9.63
N LEU A 69 9.66 1.36 10.90
CA LEU A 69 8.65 2.31 11.38
C LEU A 69 9.26 3.55 12.02
N ALA A 70 10.56 3.55 12.31
CA ALA A 70 11.27 4.71 12.85
C ALA A 70 11.62 5.74 11.76
N SER A 71 11.55 5.36 10.49
CA SER A 71 11.76 6.25 9.34
C SER A 71 10.44 6.84 8.85
N LYS A 72 9.77 7.63 9.70
CA LYS A 72 8.95 8.73 9.19
C LYS A 72 9.65 9.99 9.64
N PRO A 73 10.49 10.65 8.81
CA PRO A 73 10.73 12.05 9.07
C PRO A 73 9.34 12.69 9.06
N ALA A 74 9.04 13.45 10.10
CA ALA A 74 7.96 14.40 10.05
C ALA A 74 8.14 15.17 8.73
N ALA A 75 7.17 15.04 7.84
CA ALA A 75 6.98 16.03 6.80
C ALA A 75 6.52 17.30 7.54
N GLU A 76 7.48 17.95 8.17
CA GLU A 76 7.39 19.33 8.63
C GLU A 76 7.91 20.15 7.46
N GLU A 77 6.96 20.63 6.68
CA GLU A 77 6.90 22.00 6.20
C GLU A 77 8.23 22.76 6.25
N VAL A 78 8.87 22.95 5.10
CA VAL A 78 9.57 24.20 4.82
C VAL A 78 8.94 24.80 3.58
N ALA A 79 8.21 25.88 3.87
CA ALA A 79 7.60 26.81 2.96
C ALA A 79 8.56 27.27 1.84
N VAL A 80 8.01 27.42 0.65
CA VAL A 80 8.43 28.45 -0.31
C VAL A 80 8.08 29.80 0.34
N PRO A 81 9.00 30.76 0.49
CA PRO A 81 9.34 31.70 -0.60
C PRO A 81 10.87 31.96 -0.66
N SER A 82 11.50 32.48 -1.72
CA SER A 82 11.24 33.77 -2.36
C SER A 82 12.15 33.88 -3.58
N ALA A 83 11.63 34.52 -4.62
CA ALA A 83 12.44 35.18 -5.65
C ALA A 83 13.29 36.31 -5.03
N SER A 84 14.48 36.52 -5.58
CA SER A 84 15.06 37.82 -5.96
C SER A 84 16.37 37.59 -6.71
#